data_AF-A0A661Y7L2-F1
#
_entry.id   AF-A0A661Y7L2-F1
#
_cell.length_a   1.000
_cell.length_b   1.000
_cell.length_c   1.000
_cell.angle_alpha   90.00
_cell.angle_beta   90.00
_cell.angle_gamma   90.00
#
_symmetry.space_group_name_H-M   'P 1'
#
loop_
_entity.id
_entity.type
_entity.pdbx_description
1 polymer ?
#
loop_
_entity_poly.entity_id
_entity_poly.type
_entity_poly.pdbx_seq_one_letter_code
_entity_poly.pdbx_strand_id
1 'polypeptide(L)'
;EILKLGNENQDLQDEVERRKDAVHEDDLATLIYTSGTTGRPKGVMLSHKNIASNAKYSEGRLPIDLGYSKALSFLPVCHIYERMLMYMYQYCGVSIHFAESLDTISENLKEIHPHVMTAVPRLLEKVYDKIIAKGTELTGIKKGLFFWAVKLGLKWEPYGQNGAWYEFKLKIARKLIFSKWQEALGGNLKAIASGSAALQPRLARVFNAAGCPVMEGYGLTETSPAVSVNDIRNGGFRIGTVGKALPETEIKIAEDGEILIKGPQVMQGYYKDPEKTAEVLKNGYFHTGDIGIVDADGFLKITDRKKSMFKTSGGKYVAPQLIENAMKQSGFIEQILVIGEGEKMPAAIIQPNWEWISDWSDKKEKGISTDPKEAFKDSKLIKRIQKEVDKYNERFGNWERIKRFELTPDIWTIDGGHLTPTMKMKRKVIKEKYIDLYNKIYEKEF
;
A
#
# COMPACT_ATOMS: atom_id res chain seq x y z
N GLU A 1 -34.28 -17.93 11.67
CA GLU A 1 -35.40 -16.99 11.43
C GLU A 1 -35.64 -16.76 9.93
N ILE A 2 -34.71 -16.18 9.17
CA ILE A 2 -34.86 -15.93 7.72
C ILE A 2 -35.26 -17.17 6.91
N LEU A 3 -34.59 -18.32 7.13
CA LEU A 3 -34.95 -19.57 6.44
C LEU A 3 -36.37 -20.06 6.76
N LYS A 4 -36.83 -19.82 7.99
CA LYS A 4 -38.19 -20.17 8.41
C LYS A 4 -39.22 -19.28 7.72
N LEU A 5 -38.97 -17.96 7.70
CA LEU A 5 -39.80 -17.00 6.97
C LEU A 5 -39.86 -17.32 5.47
N GLY A 6 -38.75 -17.71 4.85
CA GLY A 6 -38.73 -18.15 3.46
C GLY A 6 -39.60 -19.39 3.20
N ASN A 7 -39.54 -20.38 4.11
CA ASN A 7 -40.38 -21.58 4.02
C ASN A 7 -41.87 -21.30 4.25
N GLU A 8 -42.21 -20.29 5.07
CA GLU A 8 -43.58 -19.89 5.38
C GLU A 8 -44.22 -19.02 4.29
N ASN A 9 -43.43 -18.45 3.36
CA ASN A 9 -43.90 -17.55 2.30
C ASN A 9 -43.45 -18.04 0.91
N GLN A 10 -43.69 -19.33 0.61
CA GLN A 10 -43.32 -19.93 -0.69
C GLN A 10 -44.03 -19.27 -1.89
N ASP A 11 -45.17 -18.63 -1.66
CA ASP A 11 -45.91 -17.84 -2.65
C ASP A 11 -45.10 -16.65 -3.20
N LEU A 12 -44.07 -16.18 -2.47
CA LEU A 12 -43.16 -15.14 -2.92
C LEU A 12 -42.04 -15.67 -3.83
N GLN A 13 -41.89 -16.98 -4.03
CA GLN A 13 -40.79 -17.54 -4.80
C GLN A 13 -40.80 -17.08 -6.26
N ASP A 14 -41.99 -16.99 -6.88
CA ASP A 14 -42.12 -16.48 -8.26
C ASP A 14 -41.72 -15.01 -8.39
N GLU A 15 -41.99 -14.21 -7.35
CA GLU A 15 -41.52 -12.82 -7.28
C GLU A 15 -39.99 -12.75 -7.18
N VAL A 16 -39.40 -13.62 -6.36
CA VAL A 16 -37.94 -13.71 -6.19
C VAL A 16 -37.27 -14.09 -7.52
N GLU A 17 -37.75 -15.13 -8.20
CA GLU A 17 -37.23 -15.55 -9.50
C GLU A 17 -37.37 -14.43 -10.55
N ARG A 18 -38.55 -13.79 -10.64
CA ARG A 18 -38.75 -12.68 -11.58
C ARG A 18 -37.80 -11.52 -11.34
N ARG A 19 -37.55 -11.15 -10.07
CA ARG A 19 -36.59 -10.09 -9.73
C ARG A 19 -35.16 -10.52 -10.03
N LYS A 20 -34.81 -11.77 -9.79
CA LYS A 20 -33.47 -12.33 -10.08
C LYS A 20 -33.20 -12.30 -11.59
N ASP A 21 -34.17 -12.70 -12.40
CA ASP A 21 -34.06 -12.73 -13.86
C ASP A 21 -34.00 -11.31 -14.49
N ALA A 22 -34.55 -10.32 -13.80
CA ALA A 22 -34.51 -8.92 -14.24
C ALA A 22 -33.17 -8.22 -13.98
N VAL A 23 -32.25 -8.82 -13.21
CA VAL A 23 -30.92 -8.25 -12.93
C VAL A 23 -29.95 -8.65 -14.04
N HIS A 24 -29.40 -7.66 -14.74
CA HIS A 24 -28.37 -7.83 -15.74
C HIS A 24 -26.98 -7.53 -15.17
N GLU A 25 -25.94 -8.15 -15.75
CA GLU A 25 -24.57 -7.96 -15.26
C GLU A 25 -24.06 -6.52 -15.43
N ASP A 26 -24.62 -5.77 -16.37
CA ASP A 26 -24.28 -4.37 -16.62
C ASP A 26 -25.08 -3.39 -15.73
N ASP A 27 -26.00 -3.88 -14.90
CA ASP A 27 -26.71 -3.03 -13.96
C ASP A 27 -25.76 -2.51 -12.87
N LEU A 28 -26.04 -1.28 -12.42
CA LEU A 28 -25.28 -0.63 -11.35
C LEU A 28 -25.42 -1.42 -10.05
N ALA A 29 -24.32 -2.02 -9.59
CA ALA A 29 -24.29 -2.78 -8.36
C ALA A 29 -23.96 -1.89 -7.14
N THR A 30 -23.05 -0.92 -7.30
CA THR A 30 -22.64 -0.08 -6.17
C THR A 30 -22.00 1.25 -6.55
N LEU A 31 -22.03 2.19 -5.60
CA LEU A 31 -21.30 3.45 -5.65
C LEU A 31 -20.16 3.42 -4.64
N ILE A 32 -18.92 3.62 -5.10
CA ILE A 32 -17.76 3.76 -4.22
C ILE A 32 -17.27 5.20 -4.27
N TYR A 33 -17.38 5.91 -3.15
CA TYR A 33 -16.93 7.29 -3.06
C TYR A 33 -15.41 7.37 -2.87
N THR A 34 -14.74 8.14 -3.74
CA THR A 34 -13.29 8.37 -3.66
C THR A 34 -13.00 9.83 -3.34
N SER A 35 -12.11 10.08 -2.37
CA SER A 35 -11.57 11.41 -2.13
C SER A 35 -10.50 11.72 -3.18
N GLY A 36 -10.93 12.20 -4.34
CA GLY A 36 -10.04 12.73 -5.38
C GLY A 36 -9.24 13.95 -4.92
N THR A 37 -8.28 14.40 -5.75
CA THR A 37 -7.40 15.55 -5.47
C THR A 37 -8.15 16.86 -5.21
N THR A 38 -9.40 16.97 -5.66
CA THR A 38 -10.26 18.15 -5.54
C THR A 38 -11.00 18.27 -4.20
N GLY A 39 -10.87 17.31 -3.28
CA GLY A 39 -11.48 17.34 -1.95
C GLY A 39 -12.98 16.99 -1.89
N ARG A 40 -13.73 17.16 -2.99
CA ARG A 40 -15.11 16.64 -3.11
C ARG A 40 -15.09 15.16 -3.50
N PRO A 41 -15.72 14.26 -2.70
CA PRO A 41 -15.82 12.86 -3.06
C PRO A 41 -16.57 12.64 -4.38
N LYS A 42 -16.08 11.72 -5.22
CA LYS A 42 -16.76 11.31 -6.46
C LYS A 42 -17.29 9.89 -6.29
N GLY A 43 -18.55 9.64 -6.62
CA GLY A 43 -19.14 8.31 -6.58
C GLY A 43 -18.80 7.54 -7.85
N VAL A 44 -17.91 6.55 -7.77
CA VAL A 44 -17.58 5.64 -8.88
C VAL A 44 -18.71 4.63 -9.04
N MET A 45 -19.31 4.56 -10.23
CA MET A 45 -20.38 3.62 -10.59
C MET A 45 -19.78 2.31 -11.07
N LEU A 46 -20.03 1.22 -10.32
CA LEU A 46 -19.54 -0.12 -10.64
C LEU A 46 -20.72 -1.07 -10.86
N SER A 47 -20.73 -1.75 -12.02
CA SER A 47 -21.71 -2.78 -12.33
C SER A 47 -21.40 -4.12 -11.66
N HIS A 48 -22.33 -5.07 -11.72
CA HIS A 48 -22.09 -6.45 -11.30
C HIS A 48 -20.91 -7.07 -12.07
N LYS A 49 -20.88 -6.89 -13.39
CA LYS A 49 -19.83 -7.36 -14.30
C LYS A 49 -18.47 -6.80 -13.93
N ASN A 50 -18.41 -5.50 -13.60
CA ASN A 50 -17.15 -4.86 -13.20
C ASN A 50 -16.47 -5.59 -12.02
N ILE A 51 -17.26 -5.92 -10.99
CA ILE A 51 -16.75 -6.51 -9.77
C ILE A 51 -16.57 -8.02 -9.90
N ALA A 52 -17.55 -8.71 -10.50
CA ALA A 52 -17.53 -10.18 -10.65
C ALA A 52 -16.40 -10.65 -11.56
N SER A 53 -16.18 -9.96 -12.69
CA SER A 53 -15.03 -10.26 -13.57
C SER A 53 -13.71 -10.07 -12.83
N ASN A 54 -13.56 -8.97 -12.07
CA ASN A 54 -12.35 -8.70 -11.31
C ASN A 54 -12.08 -9.76 -10.23
N ALA A 55 -13.11 -10.18 -9.50
CA ALA A 55 -13.03 -11.25 -8.50
C ALA A 55 -12.62 -12.58 -9.15
N LYS A 56 -13.30 -12.99 -10.22
CA LYS A 56 -13.00 -14.23 -10.97
C LYS A 56 -11.58 -14.22 -11.53
N TYR A 57 -11.13 -13.11 -12.10
CA TYR A 57 -9.79 -13.00 -12.71
C TYR A 57 -8.67 -12.85 -11.68
N SER A 58 -8.98 -12.41 -10.46
CA SER A 58 -8.02 -12.31 -9.35
C SER A 58 -7.83 -13.62 -8.59
N GLU A 59 -8.80 -14.55 -8.64
CA GLU A 59 -8.74 -15.88 -8.01
C GLU A 59 -7.40 -16.58 -8.28
N GLY A 60 -7.03 -16.63 -9.56
CA GLY A 60 -5.79 -17.25 -10.03
C GLY A 60 -4.51 -16.48 -9.71
N ARG A 61 -4.53 -15.39 -8.92
CA ARG A 61 -3.32 -14.61 -8.55
C ARG A 61 -2.83 -14.87 -7.14
N LEU A 62 -3.66 -15.47 -6.30
CA LEU A 62 -3.27 -15.88 -4.95
C LEU A 62 -3.25 -17.43 -4.86
N PRO A 63 -2.36 -18.00 -4.04
CA PRO A 63 -2.30 -19.44 -3.78
C PRO A 63 -3.43 -19.87 -2.83
N ILE A 64 -4.67 -19.81 -3.32
CA ILE A 64 -5.88 -20.20 -2.59
C ILE A 64 -6.22 -21.65 -2.92
N ASP A 65 -6.37 -22.47 -1.87
CA ASP A 65 -7.00 -23.78 -1.96
C ASP A 65 -8.52 -23.61 -1.78
N LEU A 66 -9.28 -23.89 -2.84
CA LEU A 66 -10.73 -23.69 -2.91
C LEU A 66 -11.45 -24.47 -1.81
N GLY A 67 -12.32 -23.80 -1.04
CA GLY A 67 -13.10 -24.40 0.05
C GLY A 67 -12.35 -24.65 1.37
N TYR A 68 -11.02 -24.49 1.40
CA TYR A 68 -10.20 -24.82 2.59
C TYR A 68 -9.40 -23.63 3.14
N SER A 69 -9.15 -22.62 2.30
CA SER A 69 -8.33 -21.49 2.69
C SER A 69 -9.04 -20.56 3.68
N LYS A 70 -8.23 -19.85 4.48
CA LYS A 70 -8.68 -18.88 5.48
C LYS A 70 -8.06 -17.53 5.15
N ALA A 71 -8.86 -16.47 5.18
CA ALA A 71 -8.41 -15.11 4.97
C ALA A 71 -8.53 -14.29 6.27
N LEU A 72 -7.54 -13.44 6.54
CA LEU A 72 -7.70 -12.35 7.51
C LEU A 72 -8.01 -11.05 6.76
N SER A 73 -9.13 -10.44 7.10
CA SER A 73 -9.62 -9.15 6.60
C SER A 73 -9.51 -8.11 7.70
N PHE A 74 -8.95 -6.94 7.40
CA PHE A 74 -8.93 -5.81 8.34
C PHE A 74 -9.22 -4.46 7.69
N LEU A 75 -9.23 -4.39 6.35
CA LEU A 75 -9.53 -3.16 5.66
C LEU A 75 -11.04 -2.91 5.67
N PRO A 76 -11.50 -1.65 5.60
CA PRO A 76 -12.94 -1.38 5.54
C PRO A 76 -13.58 -1.89 4.24
N VAL A 77 -14.72 -2.57 4.38
CA VAL A 77 -15.53 -3.11 3.26
C VAL A 77 -16.15 -1.99 2.40
N CYS A 78 -16.13 -0.74 2.86
CA CYS A 78 -16.49 0.42 2.04
C CYS A 78 -15.45 0.74 0.95
N HIS A 79 -14.23 0.23 1.08
CA HIS A 79 -13.19 0.37 0.08
C HIS A 79 -13.24 -0.81 -0.91
N ILE A 80 -13.24 -0.52 -2.21
CA ILE A 80 -13.42 -1.55 -3.24
C ILE A 80 -12.35 -2.65 -3.22
N TYR A 81 -11.13 -2.32 -2.74
CA TYR A 81 -10.06 -3.30 -2.58
C TYR A 81 -10.42 -4.45 -1.66
N GLU A 82 -10.94 -4.15 -0.46
CA GLU A 82 -11.38 -5.20 0.44
C GLU A 82 -12.65 -5.87 -0.07
N ARG A 83 -13.59 -5.06 -0.58
CA ARG A 83 -14.88 -5.58 -1.06
C ARG A 83 -14.74 -6.57 -2.20
N MET A 84 -13.91 -6.28 -3.20
CA MET A 84 -13.63 -7.20 -4.31
C MET A 84 -12.98 -8.49 -3.81
N LEU A 85 -11.99 -8.38 -2.91
CA LEU A 85 -11.35 -9.56 -2.33
C LEU A 85 -12.33 -10.41 -1.52
N MET A 86 -13.29 -9.82 -0.81
CA MET A 86 -14.37 -10.57 -0.17
C MET A 86 -15.23 -11.35 -1.17
N TYR A 87 -15.56 -10.76 -2.33
CA TYR A 87 -16.30 -11.48 -3.37
C TYR A 87 -15.47 -12.60 -3.98
N MET A 88 -14.18 -12.37 -4.22
CA MET A 88 -13.26 -13.42 -4.68
C MET A 88 -13.15 -14.55 -3.63
N TYR A 89 -13.02 -14.22 -2.35
CA TYR A 89 -12.98 -15.19 -1.26
C TYR A 89 -14.28 -16.01 -1.19
N GLN A 90 -15.44 -15.38 -1.31
CA GLN A 90 -16.73 -16.09 -1.39
C GLN A 90 -16.80 -17.01 -2.61
N TYR A 91 -16.39 -16.53 -3.78
CA TYR A 91 -16.30 -17.34 -5.00
C TYR A 91 -15.37 -18.55 -4.83
N CYS A 92 -14.27 -18.39 -4.07
CA CYS A 92 -13.32 -19.45 -3.79
C CYS A 92 -13.71 -20.38 -2.61
N GLY A 93 -14.80 -20.11 -1.89
CA GLY A 93 -15.13 -20.82 -0.65
C GLY A 93 -14.13 -20.59 0.49
N VAL A 94 -13.50 -19.42 0.56
CA VAL A 94 -12.55 -19.04 1.61
C VAL A 94 -13.30 -18.54 2.85
N SER A 95 -12.93 -19.05 4.03
CA SER A 95 -13.44 -18.53 5.31
C SER A 95 -12.80 -17.18 5.63
N ILE A 96 -13.62 -16.14 5.74
CA ILE A 96 -13.17 -14.77 6.01
C ILE A 96 -13.25 -14.51 7.51
N HIS A 97 -12.13 -14.17 8.13
CA HIS A 97 -12.05 -13.74 9.53
C HIS A 97 -11.73 -12.25 9.58
N PHE A 98 -12.50 -11.50 10.36
CA PHE A 98 -12.28 -10.06 10.53
C PHE A 98 -11.37 -9.80 11.74
N ALA A 99 -10.33 -9.00 11.54
CA ALA A 99 -9.53 -8.49 12.64
C ALA A 99 -10.38 -7.52 13.49
N GLU A 100 -10.25 -7.60 14.80
CA GLU A 100 -11.04 -6.78 15.73
C GLU A 100 -10.59 -5.31 15.72
N SER A 101 -9.30 -5.09 15.49
CA SER A 101 -8.69 -3.77 15.33
C SER A 101 -7.35 -3.86 14.60
N LEU A 102 -6.74 -2.72 14.28
CA LEU A 102 -5.38 -2.68 13.74
C LEU A 102 -4.33 -3.16 14.76
N ASP A 103 -4.60 -2.98 16.06
CA ASP A 103 -3.65 -3.32 17.12
C ASP A 103 -3.67 -4.83 17.44
N THR A 104 -4.79 -5.50 17.23
CA THR A 104 -4.98 -6.94 17.46
C THR A 104 -4.57 -7.82 16.28
N ILE A 105 -4.18 -7.24 15.13
CA ILE A 105 -3.81 -8.01 13.92
C ILE A 105 -2.80 -9.12 14.22
N SER A 106 -1.78 -8.84 15.03
CA SER A 106 -0.74 -9.83 15.33
C SER A 106 -1.27 -11.00 16.17
N GLU A 107 -2.25 -10.77 17.03
CA GLU A 107 -2.89 -11.80 17.85
C GLU A 107 -3.88 -12.60 16.99
N ASN A 108 -4.71 -11.91 16.20
CA ASN A 108 -5.65 -12.55 15.28
C ASN A 108 -4.92 -13.43 14.24
N LEU A 109 -3.75 -13.00 13.72
CA LEU A 109 -2.93 -13.82 12.82
C LEU A 109 -2.49 -15.14 13.47
N LYS A 110 -2.10 -15.11 14.74
CA LYS A 110 -1.66 -16.29 15.49
C LYS A 110 -2.81 -17.21 15.85
N GLU A 111 -3.99 -16.68 16.13
CA GLU A 111 -5.18 -17.47 16.43
C GLU A 111 -5.72 -18.16 15.17
N ILE A 112 -5.86 -17.40 14.09
CA ILE A 112 -6.56 -17.85 12.89
C ILE A 112 -5.66 -18.70 11.98
N HIS A 113 -4.34 -18.48 12.00
CA HIS A 113 -3.39 -19.10 11.07
C HIS A 113 -3.87 -18.99 9.59
N PRO A 114 -4.13 -17.77 9.08
CA PRO A 114 -4.70 -17.60 7.74
C PRO A 114 -3.70 -18.00 6.66
N HIS A 115 -4.25 -18.37 5.50
CA HIS A 115 -3.49 -18.70 4.29
C HIS A 115 -3.23 -17.46 3.44
N VAL A 116 -4.16 -16.53 3.42
CA VAL A 116 -4.06 -15.27 2.69
C VAL A 116 -4.48 -14.09 3.55
N MET A 117 -3.93 -12.93 3.29
CA MET A 117 -4.44 -11.69 3.89
C MET A 117 -4.25 -10.53 2.93
N THR A 118 -5.09 -9.51 3.10
CA THR A 118 -4.91 -8.23 2.42
C THR A 118 -3.97 -7.39 3.26
N ALA A 119 -3.17 -6.53 2.64
CA ALA A 119 -2.34 -5.56 3.36
C ALA A 119 -2.15 -4.30 2.51
N VAL A 120 -1.81 -3.22 3.21
CA VAL A 120 -1.28 -2.00 2.59
C VAL A 120 0.20 -1.89 2.92
N PRO A 121 1.02 -1.25 2.07
CA PRO A 121 2.46 -1.10 2.32
C PRO A 121 2.78 -0.58 3.72
N ARG A 122 1.93 0.32 4.24
CA ARG A 122 2.12 0.89 5.58
C ARG A 122 2.06 -0.15 6.70
N LEU A 123 1.18 -1.14 6.60
CA LEU A 123 1.13 -2.21 7.61
C LEU A 123 2.43 -3.02 7.58
N LEU A 124 2.91 -3.34 6.37
CA LEU A 124 4.16 -4.08 6.19
C LEU A 124 5.39 -3.29 6.67
N GLU A 125 5.43 -1.98 6.45
CA GLU A 125 6.42 -1.06 7.03
C GLU A 125 6.43 -1.17 8.55
N LYS A 126 5.28 -1.01 9.21
CA LYS A 126 5.16 -1.08 10.68
C LYS A 126 5.57 -2.44 11.24
N VAL A 127 5.13 -3.53 10.61
CA VAL A 127 5.53 -4.89 11.01
C VAL A 127 7.04 -5.05 10.91
N TYR A 128 7.64 -4.61 9.80
CA TYR A 128 9.08 -4.67 9.61
C TYR A 128 9.82 -3.86 10.69
N ASP A 129 9.40 -2.63 10.96
CA ASP A 129 10.05 -1.76 11.94
C ASP A 129 9.99 -2.35 13.36
N LYS A 130 8.84 -2.90 13.77
CA LYS A 130 8.68 -3.64 15.04
C LYS A 130 9.62 -4.85 15.12
N ILE A 131 9.79 -5.58 14.03
CA ILE A 131 10.70 -6.73 13.98
C ILE A 131 12.16 -6.27 14.11
N ILE A 132 12.56 -5.18 13.44
CA ILE A 132 13.92 -4.62 13.54
C ILE A 132 14.19 -4.07 14.94
N ALA A 133 13.21 -3.44 15.59
CA ALA A 133 13.32 -2.98 16.98
C ALA A 133 13.63 -4.16 17.93
N LYS A 134 12.82 -5.23 17.88
CA LYS A 134 13.07 -6.47 18.64
C LYS A 134 14.43 -7.10 18.34
N GLY A 135 14.87 -7.06 17.08
CA GLY A 135 16.20 -7.51 16.69
C GLY A 135 17.35 -6.67 17.29
N THR A 136 17.10 -5.39 17.55
CA THR A 136 18.07 -4.47 18.15
C THR A 136 18.26 -4.71 19.64
N GLU A 137 17.24 -5.23 20.33
CA GLU A 137 17.29 -5.66 21.74
C GLU A 137 18.12 -6.92 21.96
N LEU A 138 18.29 -7.76 20.92
CA LEU A 138 19.14 -8.95 21.00
C LEU A 138 20.60 -8.56 21.28
N THR A 139 21.33 -9.46 21.96
CA THR A 139 22.76 -9.31 22.29
C THR A 139 23.62 -10.42 21.68
N GLY A 140 24.92 -10.16 21.57
CA GLY A 140 25.92 -11.14 21.13
C GLY A 140 25.64 -11.77 19.75
N ILE A 141 25.85 -13.09 19.68
CA ILE A 141 25.72 -13.88 18.43
C ILE A 141 24.29 -13.84 17.88
N LYS A 142 23.27 -13.83 18.75
CA LYS A 142 21.86 -13.76 18.32
C LYS A 142 21.57 -12.48 17.53
N LYS A 143 22.11 -11.34 17.98
CA LYS A 143 22.02 -10.06 17.26
C LYS A 143 22.72 -10.13 15.91
N GLY A 144 23.94 -10.68 15.89
CA GLY A 144 24.74 -10.84 14.66
C GLY A 144 24.00 -11.68 13.61
N LEU A 145 23.47 -12.84 14.01
CA LEU A 145 22.69 -13.73 13.14
C LEU A 145 21.41 -13.07 12.64
N PHE A 146 20.69 -12.35 13.51
CA PHE A 146 19.48 -11.63 13.11
C PHE A 146 19.76 -10.61 12.00
N PHE A 147 20.71 -9.70 12.21
CA PHE A 147 21.02 -8.68 11.20
C PHE A 147 21.70 -9.25 9.96
N TRP A 148 22.42 -10.37 10.08
CA TRP A 148 22.91 -11.12 8.93
C TRP A 148 21.75 -11.65 8.08
N ALA A 149 20.74 -12.27 8.69
CA ALA A 149 19.56 -12.78 7.97
C ALA A 149 18.77 -11.65 7.32
N VAL A 150 18.57 -10.52 8.01
CA VAL A 150 17.91 -9.34 7.43
C VAL A 150 18.70 -8.80 6.22
N LYS A 151 20.02 -8.62 6.35
CA LYS A 151 20.87 -8.18 5.23
C LYS A 151 20.83 -9.15 4.05
N LEU A 152 20.73 -10.45 4.31
CA LEU A 152 20.53 -11.47 3.30
C LEU A 152 19.19 -11.25 2.60
N GLY A 153 18.09 -11.17 3.35
CA GLY A 153 16.75 -10.98 2.81
C GLY A 153 16.58 -9.68 2.01
N LEU A 154 17.25 -8.60 2.40
CA LEU A 154 17.25 -7.33 1.66
C LEU A 154 17.90 -7.42 0.26
N LYS A 155 18.67 -8.48 -0.01
CA LYS A 155 19.30 -8.75 -1.32
C LYS A 155 18.57 -9.84 -2.11
N TRP A 156 17.47 -10.38 -1.59
CA TRP A 156 16.78 -11.50 -2.21
C TRP A 156 16.22 -11.14 -3.58
N GLU A 157 16.47 -12.01 -4.56
CA GLU A 157 15.85 -11.99 -5.88
C GLU A 157 15.05 -13.27 -6.07
N PRO A 158 13.92 -13.24 -6.81
CA PRO A 158 13.10 -14.42 -7.04
C PRO A 158 13.81 -15.44 -7.93
N TYR A 159 13.30 -16.68 -7.93
CA TYR A 159 13.72 -17.75 -8.84
C TYR A 159 15.21 -18.15 -8.74
N GLY A 160 15.84 -17.97 -7.59
CA GLY A 160 17.21 -18.41 -7.34
C GLY A 160 18.28 -17.63 -8.10
N GLN A 161 17.96 -16.42 -8.59
CA GLN A 161 18.87 -15.56 -9.37
C GLN A 161 20.19 -15.22 -8.64
N ASN A 162 20.19 -15.28 -7.31
CA ASN A 162 21.39 -15.02 -6.51
C ASN A 162 22.34 -16.24 -6.39
N GLY A 163 22.00 -17.39 -7.00
CA GLY A 163 22.83 -18.59 -7.07
C GLY A 163 22.71 -19.53 -5.86
N ALA A 164 23.17 -20.77 -6.06
CA ALA A 164 22.96 -21.87 -5.11
C ALA A 164 23.53 -21.61 -3.69
N TRP A 165 24.67 -20.93 -3.59
CA TRP A 165 25.29 -20.61 -2.30
C TRP A 165 24.48 -19.58 -1.49
N TYR A 166 23.91 -18.60 -2.18
CA TYR A 166 22.99 -17.65 -1.55
C TYR A 166 21.74 -18.38 -1.05
N GLU A 167 21.15 -19.26 -1.87
CA GLU A 167 19.97 -20.03 -1.49
C GLU A 167 20.24 -20.97 -0.31
N PHE A 168 21.44 -21.55 -0.22
CA PHE A 168 21.85 -22.33 0.95
C PHE A 168 21.89 -21.46 2.23
N LYS A 169 22.51 -20.29 2.17
CA LYS A 169 22.48 -19.31 3.28
C LYS A 169 21.05 -18.91 3.64
N LEU A 170 20.19 -18.72 2.64
CA LEU A 170 18.79 -18.36 2.84
C LEU A 170 18.02 -19.47 3.55
N LYS A 171 18.25 -20.74 3.21
CA LYS A 171 17.66 -21.88 3.93
C LYS A 171 18.03 -21.86 5.42
N ILE A 172 19.29 -21.56 5.74
CA ILE A 172 19.75 -21.41 7.12
C ILE A 172 19.04 -20.21 7.80
N ALA A 173 19.01 -19.06 7.13
CA ALA A 173 18.32 -17.87 7.64
C ALA A 173 16.83 -18.12 7.89
N ARG A 174 16.17 -18.86 6.98
CA ARG A 174 14.77 -19.28 7.11
C ARG A 174 14.54 -20.15 8.33
N LYS A 175 15.41 -21.13 8.57
CA LYS A 175 15.29 -22.03 9.72
C LYS A 175 15.52 -21.32 11.06
N LEU A 176 16.51 -20.44 11.12
CA LEU A 176 16.97 -19.85 12.40
C LEU A 176 16.26 -18.54 12.77
N ILE A 177 15.99 -17.69 11.79
CA ILE A 177 15.51 -16.32 12.00
C ILE A 177 14.12 -16.12 11.40
N PHE A 178 13.91 -16.43 10.12
CA PHE A 178 12.64 -16.12 9.47
C PHE A 178 11.48 -17.05 9.85
N SER A 179 11.75 -18.24 10.40
CA SER A 179 10.73 -19.08 11.03
C SER A 179 9.96 -18.32 12.11
N LYS A 180 10.65 -17.51 12.91
CA LYS A 180 10.03 -16.64 13.92
C LYS A 180 9.20 -15.50 13.32
N TRP A 181 9.59 -15.03 12.13
CA TRP A 181 8.81 -14.03 11.40
C TRP A 181 7.53 -14.63 10.85
N GLN A 182 7.62 -15.83 10.26
CA GLN A 182 6.48 -16.59 9.80
C GLN A 182 5.53 -16.86 10.98
N GLU A 183 6.02 -17.40 12.10
CA GLU A 183 5.24 -17.63 13.32
C GLU A 183 4.54 -16.36 13.83
N ALA A 184 5.24 -15.22 13.87
CA ALA A 184 4.66 -13.94 14.27
C ALA A 184 3.54 -13.46 13.33
N LEU A 185 3.55 -13.91 12.07
CA LEU A 185 2.54 -13.65 11.06
C LEU A 185 1.56 -14.83 10.88
N GLY A 186 1.42 -15.70 11.87
CA GLY A 186 0.46 -16.80 11.87
C GLY A 186 0.97 -18.10 11.23
N GLY A 187 2.21 -18.15 10.76
CA GLY A 187 2.93 -19.37 10.35
C GLY A 187 2.47 -20.03 9.04
N ASN A 188 1.30 -19.65 8.52
CA ASN A 188 0.65 -20.34 7.40
C ASN A 188 0.33 -19.41 6.20
N LEU A 189 0.77 -18.15 6.24
CA LEU A 189 0.54 -17.21 5.15
C LEU A 189 1.28 -17.65 3.88
N LYS A 190 0.49 -18.02 2.86
CA LYS A 190 0.94 -18.35 1.51
C LYS A 190 1.06 -17.12 0.63
N ALA A 191 0.25 -16.08 0.87
CA ALA A 191 0.38 -14.79 0.21
C ALA A 191 -0.23 -13.62 0.99
N ILE A 192 0.39 -12.46 0.86
CA ILE A 192 -0.10 -11.17 1.33
C ILE A 192 -0.35 -10.31 0.09
N ALA A 193 -1.62 -10.02 -0.21
CA ALA A 193 -1.98 -9.13 -1.29
C ALA A 193 -1.72 -7.68 -0.87
N SER A 194 -0.72 -7.03 -1.48
CA SER A 194 -0.35 -5.65 -1.17
C SER A 194 -0.80 -4.71 -2.28
N GLY A 195 -1.54 -3.67 -1.92
CA GLY A 195 -2.02 -2.69 -2.89
C GLY A 195 -2.28 -1.32 -2.25
N SER A 196 -3.07 -0.49 -2.93
CA SER A 196 -3.43 0.87 -2.51
C SER A 196 -2.29 1.89 -2.62
N ALA A 197 -1.06 1.56 -2.24
CA ALA A 197 0.09 2.44 -2.40
C ALA A 197 1.30 1.67 -2.94
N ALA A 198 2.34 2.38 -3.37
CA ALA A 198 3.60 1.76 -3.78
C ALA A 198 4.27 1.07 -2.58
N LEU A 199 4.66 -0.20 -2.75
CA LEU A 199 5.45 -0.91 -1.77
C LEU A 199 6.94 -0.59 -1.98
N GLN A 200 7.68 -0.48 -0.88
CA GLN A 200 9.13 -0.31 -0.97
C GLN A 200 9.77 -1.64 -1.45
N PRO A 201 10.60 -1.64 -2.51
CA PRO A 201 11.22 -2.88 -3.01
C PRO A 201 11.99 -3.67 -1.94
N ARG A 202 12.58 -2.98 -0.96
CA ARG A 202 13.28 -3.62 0.16
C ARG A 202 12.35 -4.51 1.02
N LEU A 203 11.09 -4.11 1.17
CA LEU A 203 10.09 -4.84 1.95
C LEU A 203 9.64 -6.06 1.16
N ALA A 204 9.35 -5.88 -0.14
CA ALA A 204 9.07 -7.01 -1.03
C ALA A 204 10.20 -8.05 -0.95
N ARG A 205 11.47 -7.62 -0.99
CA ARG A 205 12.63 -8.50 -0.86
C ARG A 205 12.65 -9.27 0.46
N VAL A 206 12.66 -8.57 1.59
CA VAL A 206 12.89 -9.20 2.89
C VAL A 206 11.72 -10.09 3.32
N PHE A 207 10.46 -9.71 3.03
CA PHE A 207 9.30 -10.55 3.38
C PHE A 207 9.22 -11.80 2.49
N ASN A 208 9.43 -11.68 1.18
CA ASN A 208 9.47 -12.84 0.30
C ASN A 208 10.68 -13.76 0.61
N ALA A 209 11.84 -13.19 0.96
CA ALA A 209 12.99 -13.94 1.47
C ALA A 209 12.63 -14.71 2.75
N ALA A 210 11.90 -14.06 3.66
CA ALA A 210 11.43 -14.63 4.91
C ALA A 210 10.40 -15.74 4.74
N GLY A 211 9.87 -15.97 3.54
CA GLY A 211 8.80 -16.94 3.31
C GLY A 211 7.43 -16.42 3.72
N CYS A 212 7.25 -15.10 3.72
CA CYS A 212 5.97 -14.42 3.87
C CYS A 212 5.68 -13.70 2.55
N PRO A 213 5.14 -14.39 1.52
CA PRO A 213 5.15 -13.86 0.17
C PRO A 213 4.26 -12.63 0.05
N VAL A 214 4.81 -11.51 -0.42
CA VAL A 214 4.07 -10.25 -0.62
C VAL A 214 3.87 -10.02 -2.11
N MET A 215 2.62 -10.07 -2.57
CA MET A 215 2.23 -9.90 -3.95
C MET A 215 1.72 -8.49 -4.17
N GLU A 216 2.51 -7.64 -4.81
CA GLU A 216 2.10 -6.27 -5.16
C GLU A 216 1.11 -6.31 -6.32
N GLY A 217 -0.01 -5.59 -6.17
CA GLY A 217 -1.00 -5.36 -7.21
C GLY A 217 -1.32 -3.89 -7.40
N TYR A 218 -1.73 -3.55 -8.61
CA TYR A 218 -2.13 -2.20 -9.01
C TYR A 218 -3.60 -2.16 -9.42
N GLY A 219 -4.22 -1.03 -9.12
CA GLY A 219 -5.63 -0.83 -9.32
C GLY A 219 -6.13 0.48 -8.73
N LEU A 220 -7.24 0.97 -9.27
CA LEU A 220 -7.97 2.14 -8.78
C LEU A 220 -9.40 1.74 -8.46
N THR A 221 -10.15 2.64 -7.82
CA THR A 221 -11.58 2.38 -7.60
C THR A 221 -12.32 2.23 -8.92
N GLU A 222 -11.92 3.04 -9.91
CA GLU A 222 -12.42 3.07 -11.28
C GLU A 222 -12.15 1.77 -12.07
N THR A 223 -11.37 0.83 -11.54
CA THR A 223 -11.03 -0.45 -12.18
C THR A 223 -11.41 -1.68 -11.33
N SER A 224 -12.30 -1.49 -10.34
CA SER A 224 -12.98 -2.55 -9.59
C SER A 224 -12.22 -3.66 -8.82
N PRO A 225 -11.07 -3.43 -8.17
CA PRO A 225 -10.03 -2.45 -8.45
C PRO A 225 -8.88 -3.00 -9.27
N ALA A 226 -8.66 -4.31 -9.31
CA ALA A 226 -7.37 -4.84 -9.74
C ALA A 226 -7.19 -4.75 -11.25
N VAL A 227 -5.98 -4.40 -11.68
CA VAL A 227 -5.57 -4.31 -13.08
C VAL A 227 -4.45 -5.30 -13.35
N SER A 228 -3.47 -5.34 -12.46
CA SER A 228 -2.33 -6.24 -12.51
C SER A 228 -1.96 -6.69 -11.11
N VAL A 229 -1.44 -7.91 -10.98
CA VAL A 229 -0.98 -8.45 -9.70
C VAL A 229 0.23 -9.34 -9.95
N ASN A 230 1.24 -9.24 -9.09
CA ASN A 230 2.35 -10.19 -9.08
C ASN A 230 1.87 -11.58 -8.65
N ASP A 231 2.48 -12.60 -9.23
CA ASP A 231 2.24 -14.00 -8.85
C ASP A 231 3.59 -14.72 -8.71
N ILE A 232 3.88 -15.24 -7.53
CA ILE A 232 5.14 -15.94 -7.27
C ILE A 232 5.32 -17.20 -8.13
N ARG A 233 4.24 -17.76 -8.68
CA ARG A 233 4.24 -18.95 -9.52
C ARG A 233 4.67 -18.62 -10.96
N ASN A 234 5.21 -19.62 -11.65
CA ASN A 234 5.40 -19.62 -13.11
C ASN A 234 6.09 -18.36 -13.70
N GLY A 235 7.04 -17.76 -12.98
CA GLY A 235 7.74 -16.57 -13.48
C GLY A 235 6.92 -15.28 -13.46
N GLY A 236 5.80 -15.22 -12.74
CA GLY A 236 4.87 -14.08 -12.68
C GLY A 236 5.19 -13.00 -11.64
N PHE A 237 6.37 -13.03 -11.01
CA PHE A 237 6.75 -12.12 -9.93
C PHE A 237 8.06 -11.38 -10.25
N ARG A 238 8.04 -10.06 -10.12
CA ARG A 238 9.21 -9.21 -10.30
C ARG A 238 9.21 -8.06 -9.28
N ILE A 239 10.31 -7.93 -8.54
CA ILE A 239 10.44 -6.91 -7.50
C ILE A 239 10.39 -5.51 -8.11
N GLY A 240 9.61 -4.63 -7.48
CA GLY A 240 9.45 -3.25 -7.94
C GLY A 240 8.55 -3.10 -9.17
N THR A 241 7.76 -4.13 -9.47
CA THR A 241 6.65 -4.10 -10.43
C THR A 241 5.35 -4.47 -9.72
N VAL A 242 4.22 -4.23 -10.36
CA VAL A 242 2.87 -4.56 -9.87
C VAL A 242 2.27 -5.76 -10.62
N GLY A 243 3.15 -6.59 -11.21
CA GLY A 243 2.80 -7.81 -11.91
C GLY A 243 2.27 -7.60 -13.33
N LYS A 244 1.68 -8.66 -13.88
CA LYS A 244 1.10 -8.69 -15.22
C LYS A 244 -0.39 -8.40 -15.17
N ALA A 245 -0.93 -7.93 -16.30
CA ALA A 245 -2.36 -7.67 -16.45
C ALA A 245 -3.22 -8.89 -16.08
N LEU A 246 -4.38 -8.65 -15.48
CA LEU A 246 -5.40 -9.68 -15.30
C LEU A 246 -5.96 -10.13 -16.67
N PRO A 247 -6.54 -11.34 -16.76
CA PRO A 247 -7.31 -11.75 -17.93
C PRO A 247 -8.27 -10.65 -18.42
N GLU A 248 -8.43 -10.56 -19.74
CA GLU A 248 -9.30 -9.57 -20.42
C GLU A 248 -9.01 -8.10 -20.08
N THR A 249 -7.82 -7.81 -19.56
CA THR A 249 -7.35 -6.45 -19.28
C THR A 249 -6.30 -6.05 -20.30
N GLU A 250 -6.61 -5.01 -21.07
CA GLU A 250 -5.67 -4.35 -21.96
C GLU A 250 -5.03 -3.17 -21.23
N ILE A 251 -3.70 -3.12 -21.27
CA ILE A 251 -2.89 -2.03 -20.73
C ILE A 251 -2.15 -1.38 -21.89
N LYS A 252 -2.34 -0.08 -22.08
CA LYS A 252 -1.64 0.73 -23.07
C LYS A 252 -0.92 1.88 -22.38
N ILE A 253 0.30 2.19 -22.82
CA ILE A 253 1.03 3.37 -22.36
C ILE A 253 0.86 4.48 -23.39
N ALA A 254 0.36 5.64 -22.98
CA ALA A 254 0.21 6.82 -23.81
C ALA A 254 1.56 7.49 -24.09
N GLU A 255 1.61 8.44 -25.03
CA GLU A 255 2.85 9.14 -25.41
C GLU A 255 3.52 9.88 -24.24
N ASP A 256 2.72 10.38 -23.30
CA ASP A 256 3.18 11.05 -22.09
C ASP A 256 3.47 10.09 -20.93
N GLY A 257 3.41 8.78 -21.17
CA GLY A 257 3.64 7.72 -20.19
C GLY A 257 2.41 7.34 -19.36
N GLU A 258 1.24 7.96 -19.58
CA GLU A 258 0.02 7.62 -18.85
C GLU A 258 -0.44 6.17 -19.12
N ILE A 259 -0.83 5.47 -18.06
CA ILE A 259 -1.39 4.12 -18.14
C ILE A 259 -2.87 4.24 -18.52
N LEU A 260 -3.24 3.59 -19.62
CA LEU A 260 -4.60 3.48 -20.13
C LEU A 260 -5.09 2.05 -19.98
N ILE A 261 -6.29 1.89 -19.42
CA ILE A 261 -6.86 0.58 -19.11
C ILE A 261 -8.15 0.37 -19.87
N LYS A 262 -8.31 -0.80 -20.49
CA LYS A 262 -9.58 -1.25 -21.06
C LYS A 262 -9.84 -2.69 -20.62
N GLY A 263 -11.06 -2.97 -20.22
CA GLY A 263 -11.46 -4.30 -19.76
C GLY A 263 -12.78 -4.26 -19.01
N PRO A 264 -13.34 -5.43 -18.67
CA PRO A 264 -14.65 -5.54 -18.05
C PRO A 264 -14.70 -4.93 -16.64
N GLN A 265 -13.56 -4.71 -15.99
CA GLN A 265 -13.46 -4.13 -14.65
C GLN A 265 -13.56 -2.59 -14.60
N VAL A 266 -13.49 -1.92 -15.76
CA VAL A 266 -13.54 -0.46 -15.84
C VAL A 266 -14.94 0.05 -15.50
N MET A 267 -15.01 1.06 -14.62
CA MET A 267 -16.24 1.68 -14.15
C MET A 267 -17.18 2.13 -15.29
N GLN A 268 -18.46 2.27 -14.96
CA GLN A 268 -19.45 2.88 -15.87
C GLN A 268 -19.28 4.40 -15.99
N GLY A 269 -18.73 5.03 -14.95
CA GLY A 269 -18.49 6.47 -14.88
C GLY A 269 -18.63 7.02 -13.46
N TYR A 270 -18.72 8.34 -13.34
CA TYR A 270 -18.98 9.03 -12.09
C TYR A 270 -20.48 9.38 -11.95
N TYR A 271 -21.04 9.09 -10.78
CA TYR A 271 -22.46 9.30 -10.49
C TYR A 271 -22.85 10.76 -10.62
N LYS A 272 -23.81 11.04 -11.51
CA LYS A 272 -24.31 12.40 -11.83
C LYS A 272 -23.22 13.38 -12.25
N ASP A 273 -22.13 12.90 -12.86
CA ASP A 273 -21.00 13.73 -13.30
C ASP A 273 -20.50 13.29 -14.69
N PRO A 274 -21.29 13.57 -15.76
CA PRO A 274 -20.96 13.16 -17.13
C PRO A 274 -19.69 13.85 -17.66
N GLU A 275 -19.42 15.09 -17.25
CA GLU A 275 -18.24 15.85 -17.67
C GLU A 275 -16.96 15.15 -17.18
N LYS A 276 -16.86 14.87 -15.88
CA LYS A 276 -15.69 14.15 -15.35
C LYS A 276 -15.60 12.72 -15.87
N THR A 277 -16.73 12.11 -16.22
CA THR A 277 -16.73 10.78 -16.84
C THR A 277 -16.07 10.84 -18.22
N ALA A 278 -16.46 11.80 -19.07
CA ALA A 278 -15.87 12.00 -20.40
C ALA A 278 -14.39 12.44 -20.35
N GLU A 279 -13.95 13.09 -19.27
CA GLU A 279 -12.53 13.44 -19.08
C GLU A 279 -11.62 12.21 -18.98
N VAL A 280 -12.12 11.11 -18.40
CA VAL A 280 -11.30 9.93 -18.07
C VAL A 280 -11.65 8.70 -18.90
N LEU A 281 -12.88 8.57 -19.41
CA LEU A 281 -13.27 7.50 -20.32
C LEU A 281 -13.26 8.01 -21.76
N LYS A 282 -12.27 7.60 -22.55
CA LYS A 282 -12.08 8.05 -23.93
C LYS A 282 -11.78 6.86 -24.84
N ASN A 283 -12.50 6.76 -25.95
CA ASN A 283 -12.29 5.71 -26.96
C ASN A 283 -12.27 4.28 -26.37
N GLY A 284 -13.07 4.03 -25.33
CA GLY A 284 -13.13 2.74 -24.63
C GLY A 284 -12.00 2.47 -23.64
N TYR A 285 -11.08 3.43 -23.41
CA TYR A 285 -10.05 3.34 -22.38
C TYR A 285 -10.33 4.28 -21.22
N PHE A 286 -9.98 3.83 -20.03
CA PHE A 286 -9.87 4.63 -18.84
C PHE A 286 -8.45 5.21 -18.70
N HIS A 287 -8.38 6.53 -18.65
CA HIS A 287 -7.18 7.31 -18.36
C HIS A 287 -6.98 7.37 -16.85
N THR A 288 -5.99 6.61 -16.36
CA THR A 288 -5.78 6.42 -14.90
C THR A 288 -5.24 7.66 -14.19
N GLY A 289 -4.56 8.55 -14.91
CA GLY A 289 -3.75 9.62 -14.34
C GLY A 289 -2.46 9.14 -13.68
N ASP A 290 -2.12 7.86 -13.76
CA ASP A 290 -0.88 7.27 -13.28
C ASP A 290 0.09 7.03 -14.45
N ILE A 291 1.38 7.20 -14.19
CA ILE A 291 2.45 7.03 -15.18
C ILE A 291 3.17 5.71 -14.92
N GLY A 292 3.48 4.96 -15.97
CA GLY A 292 4.22 3.73 -15.83
C GLY A 292 4.79 3.19 -17.13
N ILE A 293 5.44 2.05 -17.01
CA ILE A 293 6.02 1.32 -18.14
C ILE A 293 5.61 -0.14 -18.06
N VAL A 294 5.44 -0.77 -19.23
CA VAL A 294 5.34 -2.22 -19.34
C VAL A 294 6.64 -2.72 -19.92
N ASP A 295 7.30 -3.66 -19.23
CA ASP A 295 8.54 -4.25 -19.74
C ASP A 295 8.29 -5.33 -20.79
N ALA A 296 9.37 -5.83 -21.41
CA ALA A 296 9.31 -6.82 -22.48
C ALA A 296 8.64 -8.14 -22.07
N ASP A 297 8.60 -8.46 -20.78
CA ASP A 297 7.96 -9.67 -20.25
C ASP A 297 6.49 -9.44 -19.83
N GLY A 298 5.98 -8.21 -20.02
CA GLY A 298 4.61 -7.82 -19.72
C GLY A 298 4.36 -7.40 -18.28
N PHE A 299 5.41 -7.09 -17.49
CA PHE A 299 5.22 -6.56 -16.14
C PHE A 299 4.99 -5.06 -16.16
N LEU A 300 3.93 -4.61 -15.49
CA LEU A 300 3.66 -3.21 -15.28
C LEU A 300 4.47 -2.68 -14.10
N LYS A 301 5.10 -1.52 -14.28
CA LYS A 301 5.76 -0.75 -13.21
C LYS A 301 5.17 0.64 -13.17
N ILE A 302 4.65 1.02 -12.00
CA ILE A 302 4.19 2.39 -11.74
C ILE A 302 5.40 3.26 -11.41
N THR A 303 5.56 4.35 -12.14
CA THR A 303 6.69 5.29 -11.95
C THR A 303 6.25 6.57 -11.28
N ASP A 304 5.02 7.05 -11.55
CA ASP A 304 4.53 8.30 -10.97
C ASP A 304 3.00 8.46 -11.08
N ARG A 305 2.48 9.62 -10.67
CA ARG A 305 1.11 10.06 -10.85
C ARG A 305 1.04 11.46 -11.44
N LYS A 306 0.47 11.60 -12.63
CA LYS A 306 0.41 12.81 -13.46
C LYS A 306 -0.08 14.04 -12.70
N LYS A 307 -1.13 13.88 -11.87
CA LYS A 307 -1.73 14.96 -11.06
C LYS A 307 -1.08 15.18 -9.69
N SER A 308 -0.10 14.36 -9.29
CA SER A 308 0.56 14.46 -7.97
C SER A 308 1.99 14.99 -8.04
N MET A 309 2.59 15.07 -9.23
CA MET A 309 3.80 15.85 -9.45
C MET A 309 3.48 17.33 -9.25
N PHE A 310 4.37 18.04 -8.57
CA PHE A 310 4.32 19.48 -8.50
C PHE A 310 5.50 20.10 -9.23
N LYS A 311 5.30 21.33 -9.70
CA LYS A 311 6.33 22.13 -10.34
C LYS A 311 6.84 23.16 -9.32
N THR A 312 8.15 23.24 -9.15
CA THR A 312 8.78 24.33 -8.38
C THR A 312 8.75 25.63 -9.18
N SER A 313 8.99 26.78 -8.55
CA SER A 313 9.06 28.07 -9.25
C SER A 313 10.17 28.12 -10.31
N GLY A 314 11.23 27.32 -10.13
CA GLY A 314 12.28 27.10 -11.13
C GLY A 314 11.87 26.21 -12.32
N GLY A 315 10.61 25.79 -12.38
CA GLY A 315 10.01 25.07 -13.49
C GLY A 315 10.35 23.58 -13.58
N LYS A 316 10.99 23.01 -12.55
CA LYS A 316 11.31 21.58 -12.48
C LYS A 316 10.15 20.79 -11.85
N TYR A 317 9.87 19.63 -12.39
CA TYR A 317 8.90 18.70 -11.84
C TYR A 317 9.53 17.84 -10.74
N VAL A 318 8.75 17.58 -9.70
CA VAL A 318 9.15 16.80 -8.53
C VAL A 318 8.10 15.74 -8.28
N ALA A 319 8.54 14.50 -8.14
CA ALA A 319 7.73 13.34 -7.84
C ALA A 319 7.75 13.07 -6.31
N PRO A 320 6.85 13.66 -5.51
CA PRO A 320 6.95 13.61 -4.05
C PRO A 320 6.95 12.19 -3.50
N GLN A 321 6.12 11.30 -4.05
CA GLN A 321 5.96 9.94 -3.51
C GLN A 321 7.24 9.11 -3.62
N LEU A 322 8.06 9.32 -4.65
CA LEU A 322 9.35 8.63 -4.79
C LEU A 322 10.31 9.03 -3.67
N ILE A 323 10.37 10.33 -3.36
CA ILE A 323 11.18 10.87 -2.28
C ILE A 323 10.66 10.39 -0.92
N GLU A 324 9.36 10.48 -0.68
CA GLU A 324 8.71 10.04 0.55
C GLU A 324 8.98 8.56 0.84
N ASN A 325 8.79 7.69 -0.16
CA ASN A 325 9.02 6.25 -0.01
C ASN A 325 10.50 5.89 0.18
N ALA A 326 11.44 6.69 -0.34
CA ALA A 326 12.85 6.52 -0.04
C ALA A 326 13.19 6.95 1.39
N MET A 327 12.68 8.11 1.82
CA MET A 327 12.97 8.70 3.13
C MET A 327 12.35 7.88 4.29
N LYS A 328 11.15 7.32 4.11
CA LYS A 328 10.51 6.38 5.05
C LYS A 328 11.28 5.07 5.26
N GLN A 329 12.41 4.87 4.57
CA GLN A 329 13.30 3.76 4.86
C GLN A 329 14.12 3.98 6.14
N SER A 330 14.20 5.24 6.60
CA SER A 330 14.82 5.59 7.88
C SER A 330 13.96 5.17 9.06
N GLY A 331 14.57 4.56 10.08
CA GLY A 331 13.89 4.30 11.35
C GLY A 331 13.49 5.58 12.09
N PHE A 332 14.05 6.75 11.75
CA PHE A 332 13.71 8.02 12.39
C PHE A 332 12.46 8.70 11.80
N ILE A 333 12.00 8.27 10.63
CA ILE A 333 10.92 8.93 9.87
C ILE A 333 9.72 7.99 9.81
N GLU A 334 8.65 8.32 10.53
CA GLU A 334 7.39 7.57 10.51
C GLU A 334 6.60 7.92 9.25
N GLN A 335 6.36 9.21 9.01
CA GLN A 335 5.74 9.73 7.80
C GLN A 335 6.46 10.99 7.33
N ILE A 336 6.33 11.30 6.06
CA ILE A 336 6.93 12.49 5.46
C ILE A 336 6.00 13.01 4.37
N LEU A 337 5.67 14.29 4.42
CA LEU A 337 4.94 15.00 3.39
C LEU A 337 5.92 15.91 2.64
N VAL A 338 6.23 15.57 1.40
CA VAL A 338 7.03 16.41 0.51
C VAL A 338 6.16 17.52 -0.07
N ILE A 339 6.66 18.75 0.05
CA ILE A 339 6.02 20.02 -0.29
C ILE A 339 6.94 20.85 -1.19
N GLY A 340 6.39 21.90 -1.81
CA GLY A 340 7.16 22.84 -2.64
C GLY A 340 6.53 23.20 -3.97
N GLU A 341 5.24 22.93 -4.15
CA GLU A 341 4.47 23.38 -5.30
C GLU A 341 4.48 24.91 -5.39
N GLY A 342 5.00 25.43 -6.50
CA GLY A 342 5.16 26.87 -6.72
C GLY A 342 6.30 27.52 -5.94
N GLU A 343 7.10 26.75 -5.20
CA GLU A 343 8.16 27.27 -4.34
C GLU A 343 9.55 27.12 -4.94
N LYS A 344 10.53 27.85 -4.37
CA LYS A 344 11.94 27.85 -4.81
C LYS A 344 12.61 26.47 -4.76
N MET A 345 12.14 25.56 -3.90
CA MET A 345 12.74 24.25 -3.71
C MET A 345 11.77 23.23 -3.06
N PRO A 346 11.99 21.93 -3.26
CA PRO A 346 11.32 20.90 -2.48
C PRO A 346 11.75 20.96 -1.01
N ALA A 347 10.78 20.78 -0.13
CA ALA A 347 10.96 20.67 1.31
C ALA A 347 10.06 19.57 1.87
N ALA A 348 10.12 19.33 3.18
CA ALA A 348 9.33 18.27 3.80
C ALA A 348 8.79 18.65 5.18
N ILE A 349 7.59 18.15 5.51
CA ILE A 349 7.09 18.08 6.88
C ILE A 349 7.22 16.62 7.31
N ILE A 350 7.98 16.37 8.37
CA ILE A 350 8.34 15.02 8.81
C ILE A 350 7.64 14.72 10.13
N GLN A 351 6.89 13.63 10.17
CA GLN A 351 6.44 12.99 11.40
C GLN A 351 7.55 12.03 11.87
N PRO A 352 8.21 12.31 13.01
CA PRO A 352 9.24 11.42 13.54
C PRO A 352 8.65 10.09 14.02
N ASN A 353 9.44 9.03 13.97
CA ASN A 353 9.08 7.75 14.61
C ASN A 353 9.45 7.80 16.09
N TRP A 354 8.49 8.23 16.92
CA TRP A 354 8.70 8.43 18.35
C TRP A 354 9.05 7.14 19.12
N GLU A 355 8.50 6.00 18.70
CA GLU A 355 8.85 4.70 19.29
C GLU A 355 10.33 4.37 19.05
N TRP A 356 10.79 4.52 17.81
CA TRP A 356 12.20 4.32 17.47
C TRP A 356 13.13 5.34 18.13
N ILE A 357 12.70 6.61 18.18
CA ILE A 357 13.50 7.70 18.77
C ILE A 357 13.67 7.51 20.27
N SER A 358 12.63 7.07 20.98
CA SER A 358 12.73 6.74 22.41
C SER A 358 13.79 5.68 22.65
N ASP A 359 13.73 4.55 21.91
CA ASP A 359 14.71 3.47 22.03
C ASP A 359 16.14 3.93 21.69
N TRP A 360 16.28 4.75 20.65
CA TRP A 360 17.56 5.30 20.24
C TRP A 360 18.16 6.28 21.27
N SER A 361 17.32 7.16 21.85
CA SER A 361 17.72 8.11 22.90
C SER A 361 18.27 7.37 24.11
N ASP A 362 17.55 6.35 24.58
CA ASP A 362 17.93 5.55 25.75
C ASP A 362 19.27 4.83 25.56
N LYS A 363 19.51 4.30 24.35
CA LYS A 363 20.66 3.42 24.07
C LYS A 363 21.90 4.15 23.56
N LYS A 364 21.74 5.25 22.82
CA LYS A 364 22.86 5.85 22.06
C LYS A 364 23.08 7.33 22.28
N GLU A 365 22.04 8.09 22.61
CA GLU A 365 22.14 9.55 22.74
C GLU A 365 21.26 10.03 23.89
N LYS A 366 21.79 9.93 25.12
CA LYS A 366 21.06 10.30 26.33
C LYS A 366 20.71 11.79 26.32
N GLY A 367 19.55 12.12 26.89
CA GLY A 367 19.11 13.49 27.17
C GLY A 367 18.15 14.10 26.15
N ILE A 368 17.63 13.32 25.19
CA ILE A 368 16.48 13.74 24.37
C ILE A 368 15.21 13.32 25.13
N SER A 369 14.27 14.26 25.30
CA SER A 369 12.99 14.01 25.94
C SER A 369 12.24 12.88 25.23
N THR A 370 11.51 12.06 25.99
CA THR A 370 10.61 11.04 25.44
C THR A 370 9.24 11.61 25.07
N ASP A 371 8.92 12.84 25.50
CA ASP A 371 7.70 13.53 25.08
C ASP A 371 7.88 14.10 23.66
N PRO A 372 7.09 13.65 22.66
CA PRO A 372 7.08 14.23 21.32
C PRO A 372 6.97 15.75 21.27
N LYS A 373 6.22 16.37 22.19
CA LYS A 373 6.00 17.83 22.24
C LYS A 373 7.24 18.62 22.66
N GLU A 374 8.20 17.98 23.29
CA GLU A 374 9.49 18.59 23.64
C GLU A 374 10.57 18.16 22.65
N ALA A 375 10.62 16.85 22.35
CA ALA A 375 11.66 16.24 21.54
C ALA A 375 11.74 16.80 20.11
N PHE A 376 10.61 17.20 19.51
CA PHE A 376 10.61 17.70 18.12
C PHE A 376 11.41 18.99 17.92
N LYS A 377 11.69 19.75 18.99
CA LYS A 377 12.52 20.96 18.96
C LYS A 377 13.98 20.68 19.29
N ASP A 378 14.32 19.45 19.68
CA ASP A 378 15.66 19.10 20.11
C ASP A 378 16.66 19.17 18.94
N SER A 379 17.71 19.96 19.12
CA SER A 379 18.73 20.18 18.07
C SER A 379 19.53 18.93 17.72
N LYS A 380 19.73 17.99 18.66
CA LYS A 380 20.40 16.71 18.40
C LYS A 380 19.52 15.81 17.55
N LEU A 381 18.21 15.74 17.85
CA LEU A 381 17.25 14.98 17.05
C LEU A 381 17.18 15.54 15.62
N ILE A 382 17.06 16.87 15.47
CA ILE A 382 17.02 17.53 14.16
C ILE A 382 18.30 17.22 13.36
N LYS A 383 19.49 17.34 13.97
CA LYS A 383 20.77 16.98 13.33
C LYS A 383 20.82 15.50 12.93
N ARG A 384 20.24 14.61 13.74
CA ARG A 384 20.19 13.18 13.45
C ARG A 384 19.28 12.87 12.26
N ILE A 385 18.12 13.51 12.18
CA ILE A 385 17.19 13.39 11.05
C ILE A 385 17.79 14.02 9.79
N GLN A 386 18.48 15.16 9.90
CA GLN A 386 19.20 15.77 8.77
C GLN A 386 20.18 14.78 8.12
N LYS A 387 20.96 14.04 8.91
CA LYS A 387 21.85 12.99 8.38
C LYS A 387 21.11 11.90 7.60
N GLU A 388 19.88 11.55 8.00
CA GLU A 388 19.06 10.59 7.24
C GLU A 388 18.55 11.22 5.94
N VAL A 389 18.05 12.46 6.00
CA VAL A 389 17.60 13.20 4.81
C VAL A 389 18.74 13.34 3.80
N ASP A 390 19.93 13.72 4.23
CA ASP A 390 21.11 13.86 3.37
C ASP A 390 21.48 12.55 2.69
N LYS A 391 21.53 11.46 3.46
CA LYS A 391 21.81 10.11 2.96
C LYS A 391 20.83 9.66 1.87
N TYR A 392 19.53 9.91 2.05
CA TYR A 392 18.54 9.51 1.04
C TYR A 392 18.46 10.50 -0.14
N ASN A 393 18.78 11.77 0.08
CA ASN A 393 18.90 12.79 -0.97
C ASN A 393 19.95 12.42 -2.04
N GLU A 394 20.98 11.67 -1.68
CA GLU A 394 22.00 11.17 -2.63
C GLU A 394 21.40 10.37 -3.80
N ARG A 395 20.21 9.78 -3.62
CA ARG A 395 19.51 9.00 -4.65
C ARG A 395 18.81 9.85 -5.72
N PHE A 396 18.69 11.16 -5.50
CA PHE A 396 17.85 12.05 -6.29
C PHE A 396 18.66 13.16 -6.96
N GLY A 397 18.13 13.66 -8.09
CA GLY A 397 18.70 14.80 -8.80
C GLY A 397 18.71 16.05 -7.93
N ASN A 398 19.64 16.98 -8.19
CA ASN A 398 19.84 18.16 -7.33
C ASN A 398 18.58 19.00 -7.09
N TRP A 399 17.64 19.01 -8.05
CA TRP A 399 16.38 19.76 -7.99
C TRP A 399 15.27 19.03 -7.24
N GLU A 400 15.38 17.72 -7.03
CA GLU A 400 14.41 16.90 -6.29
C GLU A 400 14.75 16.79 -4.80
N ARG A 401 16.01 17.03 -4.43
CA ARG A 401 16.50 16.91 -3.05
C ARG A 401 15.73 17.82 -2.10
N ILE A 402 15.31 17.25 -0.97
CA ILE A 402 14.72 17.98 0.14
C ILE A 402 15.78 18.90 0.74
N LYS A 403 15.59 20.21 0.59
CA LYS A 403 16.56 21.23 1.03
C LYS A 403 16.34 21.67 2.47
N ARG A 404 15.09 21.63 2.93
CA ARG A 404 14.68 22.03 4.27
C ARG A 404 13.56 21.11 4.73
N PHE A 405 13.47 20.89 6.04
CA PHE A 405 12.36 20.17 6.62
C PHE A 405 12.01 20.74 7.99
N GLU A 406 10.79 20.47 8.44
CA GLU A 406 10.33 20.73 9.80
C GLU A 406 9.73 19.45 10.38
N LEU A 407 9.84 19.31 11.71
CA LEU A 407 9.31 18.17 12.45
C LEU A 407 7.94 18.52 13.03
N THR A 408 7.02 17.56 13.06
CA THR A 408 5.75 17.67 13.80
C THR A 408 5.79 16.82 15.07
N PRO A 409 5.27 17.31 16.21
CA PRO A 409 5.12 16.50 17.43
C PRO A 409 4.00 15.45 17.32
N ASP A 410 3.01 15.69 16.46
CA ASP A 410 1.79 14.89 16.43
C ASP A 410 1.97 13.53 15.74
N ILE A 411 1.20 12.54 16.19
CA ILE A 411 1.07 11.25 15.50
C ILE A 411 -0.05 11.35 14.45
N TRP A 412 0.26 11.02 13.19
CA TRP A 412 -0.74 11.05 12.11
C TRP A 412 -1.60 9.78 12.12
N THR A 413 -2.89 9.96 12.42
CA THR A 413 -3.87 8.88 12.56
C THR A 413 -5.06 9.05 11.59
N ILE A 414 -5.88 7.99 11.47
CA ILE A 414 -7.16 8.02 10.74
C ILE A 414 -8.13 8.99 11.45
N ASP A 415 -8.30 8.83 12.77
CA ASP A 415 -9.24 9.62 13.58
C ASP A 415 -8.86 11.09 13.67
N GLY A 416 -7.55 11.40 13.70
CA GLY A 416 -7.05 12.78 13.63
C GLY A 416 -7.23 13.43 12.25
N GLY A 417 -7.76 12.68 11.28
CA GLY A 417 -8.01 13.15 9.92
C GLY A 417 -6.77 13.24 9.03
N HIS A 418 -5.62 12.75 9.48
CA HIS A 418 -4.38 12.80 8.71
C HIS A 418 -4.32 11.70 7.64
N LEU A 419 -4.84 10.52 7.97
CA LEU A 419 -4.80 9.34 7.11
C LEU A 419 -6.19 8.96 6.58
N THR A 420 -6.24 8.31 5.42
CA THR A 420 -7.42 7.57 4.95
C THR A 420 -7.56 6.26 5.74
N PRO A 421 -8.72 5.58 5.69
CA PRO A 421 -8.86 4.27 6.32
C PRO A 421 -7.90 3.20 5.78
N THR A 422 -7.40 3.37 4.55
CA THR A 422 -6.32 2.55 3.96
C THR A 422 -4.91 3.07 4.29
N MET A 423 -4.77 3.92 5.31
CA MET A 423 -3.51 4.46 5.82
C MET A 423 -2.71 5.35 4.83
N LYS A 424 -3.36 5.94 3.81
CA LYS A 424 -2.73 6.93 2.92
C LYS A 424 -2.81 8.33 3.52
N MET A 425 -1.78 9.15 3.33
CA MET A 425 -1.78 10.55 3.76
C MET A 425 -2.81 11.40 3.01
N LYS A 426 -3.64 12.15 3.74
CA LYS A 426 -4.49 13.21 3.21
C LYS A 426 -3.69 14.51 3.08
N ARG A 427 -2.84 14.57 2.05
CA ARG A 427 -1.82 15.63 1.82
C ARG A 427 -2.33 17.06 2.06
N LYS A 428 -3.49 17.42 1.50
CA LYS A 428 -4.09 18.75 1.63
C LYS A 428 -4.43 19.08 3.09
N VAL A 429 -5.09 18.15 3.80
CA VAL A 429 -5.45 18.30 5.21
C VAL A 429 -4.20 18.41 6.09
N ILE A 430 -3.17 17.61 5.82
CA ILE A 430 -1.90 17.67 6.56
C ILE A 430 -1.21 19.03 6.31
N LYS A 431 -1.13 19.48 5.05
CA LYS A 431 -0.55 20.80 4.71
C LYS A 431 -1.30 21.94 5.40
N GLU A 432 -2.62 21.90 5.42
CA GLU A 432 -3.47 22.90 6.09
C GLU A 432 -3.27 22.91 7.61
N LYS A 433 -3.23 21.72 8.26
CA LYS A 433 -2.96 21.59 9.70
C LYS A 433 -1.59 22.13 10.10
N TYR A 434 -0.59 22.00 9.23
CA TYR A 434 0.79 22.41 9.49
C TYR A 434 1.24 23.57 8.60
N ILE A 435 0.31 24.50 8.31
CA ILE A 435 0.61 25.65 7.46
C ILE A 435 1.70 26.54 8.06
N ASP A 436 1.79 26.62 9.39
CA ASP A 436 2.83 27.39 10.08
C ASP A 436 4.23 26.81 9.82
N LEU A 437 4.36 25.47 9.79
CA LEU A 437 5.62 24.81 9.44
C LEU A 437 5.97 25.04 7.97
N TYR A 438 4.96 24.99 7.09
CA TYR A 438 5.12 25.32 5.67
C TYR A 438 5.63 26.76 5.50
N ASN A 439 5.00 27.73 6.16
CA ASN A 439 5.36 29.14 6.09
C ASN A 439 6.76 29.38 6.66
N LYS A 440 7.11 28.72 7.77
CA LYS A 440 8.46 28.75 8.35
C LYS A 440 9.52 28.24 7.36
N ILE A 441 9.25 27.15 6.65
CA ILE A 441 10.17 26.58 5.65
C ILE A 441 10.48 27.59 4.54
N TYR A 442 9.46 28.28 4.05
CA TYR A 442 9.57 29.18 2.90
C TYR A 442 9.73 30.66 3.27
N GLU A 443 9.82 30.97 4.57
CA GLU A 443 9.95 32.33 5.10
C GLU A 443 8.83 33.26 4.58
N LYS A 444 7.60 32.73 4.54
CA LYS A 444 6.43 33.54 4.20
C LYS A 444 5.99 34.32 5.43
N GLU A 445 6.06 35.65 5.35
CA GLU A 445 5.50 36.55 6.36
C GLU A 445 3.98 36.36 6.43
N PHE A 446 3.43 36.44 7.65
CA PHE A 446 2.01 36.32 7.93
C PHE A 446 1.23 37.57 7.53
#